data_AF-A0ABD0JWT4-F1
#
_entry.id   AF-A0ABD0JWT4-F1
#
_cell.length_a   1.000
_cell.length_b   1.000
_cell.length_c   1.000
_cell.angle_alpha   90.00
_cell.angle_beta   90.00
_cell.angle_gamma   90.00
#
_symmetry.space_group_name_H-M   'P 1'
#
loop_
_entity.id
_entity.type
_entity.pdbx_description
1 polymer ?
#
loop_
_entity_poly.entity_id
_entity_poly.type
_entity_poly.pdbx_seq_one_letter_code
_entity_poly.pdbx_strand_id
1 'polypeptide(L)'
;VCVDVFEYEETTDSFIVKQRGGSEDFPDILNVLYFRGHFCFIKDIDRVSQTFVCSRCEKIWKTNKHLQRHLQTCTGNPAKFHYPGGVYQVQPSIFDLLKMNGFDVSSAPFTIFPYRATWDMEVYFDQSDLPQTSTTTTQYTARHVPMSASVCSNVPGYTKPICFISDGNPQVLIDRMIDYLERISDTTFQLLYPQFREIYKQLEARESREKEES
;
A
#
# COMPACT_ATOMS: atom_id res chain seq x y z
N VAL A 1 -9.92 37.83 -23.60
CA VAL A 1 -9.14 37.69 -22.35
C VAL A 1 -9.00 36.21 -22.07
N CYS A 2 -7.77 35.72 -22.14
CA CYS A 2 -7.42 34.36 -21.74
C CYS A 2 -7.20 34.36 -20.22
N VAL A 3 -7.57 33.31 -19.50
CA VAL A 3 -7.39 33.24 -18.03
C VAL A 3 -6.50 32.05 -17.71
N ASP A 4 -5.36 32.32 -17.09
CA ASP A 4 -4.48 31.31 -16.51
C ASP A 4 -4.87 31.10 -15.05
N VAL A 5 -5.17 29.86 -14.68
CA VAL A 5 -5.54 29.49 -13.30
C VAL A 5 -4.40 28.70 -12.68
N PHE A 6 -3.87 29.26 -11.60
CA PHE A 6 -2.84 28.66 -10.76
C PHE A 6 -3.47 28.16 -9.46
N GLU A 7 -3.02 27.03 -8.96
CA GLU A 7 -3.44 26.52 -7.66
C GLU A 7 -2.23 26.45 -6.74
N TYR A 8 -2.44 26.82 -5.48
CA TYR A 8 -1.43 26.72 -4.43
C TYR A 8 -1.73 25.50 -3.56
N GLU A 9 -0.77 24.59 -3.49
CA GLU A 9 -0.89 23.35 -2.73
C GLU A 9 -0.13 23.48 -1.39
N GLU A 10 -0.87 23.42 -0.28
CA GLU A 10 -0.33 23.46 1.09
C GLU A 10 0.27 22.09 1.47
N THR A 11 1.34 21.67 0.79
CA THR A 11 2.20 20.55 1.23
C THR A 11 3.46 21.09 1.92
N THR A 12 4.26 20.20 2.51
CA THR A 12 5.49 20.54 3.27
C THR A 12 6.46 21.42 2.47
N ASP A 13 6.43 21.31 1.14
CA ASP A 13 7.08 22.23 0.21
C ASP A 13 6.01 23.01 -0.57
N SER A 14 5.89 24.31 -0.33
CA SER A 14 4.86 25.14 -0.96
C SER A 14 5.15 25.40 -2.44
N PHE A 15 4.35 24.87 -3.36
CA PHE A 15 4.52 25.11 -4.81
C PHE A 15 3.23 25.58 -5.51
N ILE A 16 3.40 26.25 -6.66
CA ILE A 16 2.31 26.69 -7.52
C ILE A 16 2.22 25.79 -8.75
N VAL A 17 1.03 25.25 -9.00
CA VAL A 17 0.72 24.40 -10.15
C VAL A 17 -0.19 25.15 -11.12
N LYS A 18 0.16 25.15 -12.42
CA LYS A 18 -0.74 25.65 -13.47
C LYS A 18 -1.78 24.57 -13.81
N GLN A 19 -3.02 24.78 -13.41
CA GLN A 19 -4.13 23.84 -13.64
C GLN A 19 -4.74 24.01 -15.04
N ARG A 20 -4.86 25.26 -15.50
CA ARG A 20 -5.36 25.60 -16.83
C ARG A 20 -4.59 26.78 -17.40
N GLY A 21 -4.29 26.71 -18.69
CA GLY A 21 -4.00 27.90 -19.49
C GLY A 21 -4.99 28.02 -20.63
N GLY A 22 -5.37 29.24 -20.99
CA GLY A 22 -6.16 29.45 -22.20
C GLY A 22 -5.30 29.42 -23.46
N SER A 23 -5.93 29.42 -24.63
CA SER A 23 -5.23 29.28 -25.91
C SER A 23 -4.31 30.46 -26.20
N GLU A 24 -3.27 30.19 -26.99
CA GLU A 24 -2.22 31.16 -27.38
C GLU A 24 -2.74 32.31 -28.26
N ASP A 25 -4.01 32.28 -28.66
CA ASP A 25 -4.59 33.19 -29.66
C ASP A 25 -5.07 34.53 -29.07
N PHE A 26 -4.88 34.75 -27.77
CA PHE A 26 -5.36 35.97 -27.09
C PHE A 26 -4.21 36.84 -26.59
N PRO A 27 -4.22 38.16 -26.90
CA PRO A 27 -3.13 39.07 -26.53
C PRO A 27 -3.04 39.37 -25.02
N ASP A 28 -4.17 39.30 -24.31
CA ASP A 28 -4.25 39.58 -22.87
C ASP A 28 -4.57 38.32 -22.07
N ILE A 29 -3.61 37.91 -21.22
CA ILE A 29 -3.73 36.78 -20.28
C ILE A 29 -3.91 37.34 -18.86
N LEU A 30 -5.02 36.98 -18.23
CA LEU A 30 -5.33 37.26 -16.84
C LEU A 30 -4.83 36.10 -15.96
N ASN A 31 -3.87 36.36 -15.08
CA ASN A 31 -3.39 35.37 -14.13
C ASN A 31 -4.22 35.42 -12.84
N VAL A 32 -4.72 34.27 -12.41
CA VAL A 32 -5.52 34.14 -11.18
C VAL A 32 -5.03 32.97 -10.34
N LEU A 33 -4.92 33.18 -9.03
CA LEU A 33 -4.63 32.16 -8.04
C LEU A 33 -5.94 31.62 -7.46
N TYR A 34 -6.17 30.32 -7.57
CA TYR A 34 -7.20 29.61 -6.83
C TYR A 34 -6.60 29.15 -5.49
N PHE A 35 -7.18 29.62 -4.40
CA PHE A 35 -6.75 29.28 -3.04
C PHE A 35 -7.96 29.21 -2.11
N ARG A 36 -8.15 28.06 -1.44
CA ARG A 36 -9.22 27.81 -0.46
C ARG A 36 -10.62 28.22 -0.92
N GLY A 37 -10.96 27.96 -2.18
CA GLY A 37 -12.26 28.30 -2.77
C GLY A 37 -12.40 29.73 -3.30
N HIS A 38 -11.32 30.53 -3.26
CA HIS A 38 -11.30 31.92 -3.73
C HIS A 38 -10.34 32.11 -4.90
N PHE A 39 -10.68 33.07 -5.76
CA PHE A 39 -9.85 33.50 -6.89
C PHE A 39 -9.20 34.85 -6.59
N CYS A 40 -7.88 34.90 -6.57
CA CYS A 40 -7.09 36.10 -6.34
C CYS A 40 -6.38 36.54 -7.62
N PHE A 41 -6.57 37.80 -8.03
CA PHE A 41 -5.89 38.33 -9.20
C PHE A 41 -4.39 38.50 -8.96
N ILE A 42 -3.58 38.01 -9.90
CA ILE A 42 -2.12 38.05 -9.83
C ILE A 42 -1.60 39.12 -10.81
N LYS A 43 -0.99 40.19 -10.26
CA LYS A 43 -0.33 41.23 -11.07
C LYS A 43 1.04 40.80 -11.60
N ASP A 44 1.80 40.10 -10.76
CA ASP A 44 3.15 39.63 -11.05
C ASP A 44 3.31 38.23 -10.45
N ILE A 45 3.33 37.23 -11.31
CA ILE A 45 3.32 35.82 -10.91
C ILE A 45 4.64 35.33 -10.35
N ASP A 46 5.77 35.86 -10.81
CA ASP A 46 7.09 35.50 -10.31
C ASP A 46 7.32 36.04 -8.88
N ARG A 47 6.51 37.01 -8.43
CA ARG A 47 6.48 37.45 -7.01
C ARG A 47 5.63 36.56 -6.11
N VAL A 48 4.67 35.83 -6.65
CA VAL A 48 3.78 34.97 -5.84
C VAL A 48 4.49 33.68 -5.45
N SER A 49 5.33 33.14 -6.33
CA SER A 49 6.17 31.97 -6.03
C SER A 49 7.43 31.99 -6.89
N GLN A 50 8.53 31.48 -6.33
CA GLN A 50 9.76 31.19 -7.07
C GLN A 50 9.86 29.71 -7.46
N THR A 51 8.75 28.98 -7.36
CA THR A 51 8.69 27.53 -7.52
C THR A 51 7.45 27.18 -8.32
N PHE A 52 7.67 26.81 -9.58
CA PHE A 52 6.63 26.49 -10.56
C PHE A 52 6.75 25.04 -10.99
N VAL A 53 5.68 24.25 -10.83
CA VAL A 53 5.66 22.82 -11.16
C VAL A 53 4.92 22.58 -12.47
N CYS A 54 5.45 21.69 -13.32
CA CYS A 54 4.73 21.22 -14.51
C CYS A 54 3.76 20.11 -14.13
N SER A 55 2.49 20.30 -14.47
CA SER A 55 1.42 19.33 -14.22
C SER A 55 1.56 18.02 -15.02
N ARG A 56 2.45 17.94 -16.02
CA ARG A 56 2.62 16.73 -16.86
C ARG A 56 3.82 15.86 -16.49
N CYS A 57 4.88 16.47 -15.95
CA CYS A 57 6.13 15.75 -15.66
C CYS A 57 6.75 16.07 -14.30
N GLU A 58 6.07 16.89 -13.49
CA GLU A 58 6.43 17.22 -12.10
C GLU A 58 7.79 17.91 -11.91
N LYS A 59 8.48 18.27 -13.00
CA LYS A 59 9.70 19.09 -12.93
C LYS A 59 9.37 20.48 -12.37
N ILE A 60 10.37 21.10 -11.76
CA ILE A 60 10.27 22.39 -11.05
C ILE A 60 11.12 23.44 -11.79
N TRP A 61 10.59 24.65 -11.93
CA TRP A 61 11.33 25.82 -12.45
C TRP A 61 11.27 27.00 -11.49
N LYS A 62 12.30 27.85 -11.57
CA LYS A 62 12.42 29.07 -10.76
C LYS A 62 11.59 30.26 -11.25
N THR A 63 11.15 30.22 -12.50
CA THR A 63 10.40 31.32 -13.14
C THR A 63 9.32 30.77 -14.05
N ASN A 64 8.19 31.48 -14.15
CA ASN A 64 7.07 31.06 -14.98
C ASN A 64 7.45 31.01 -16.47
N LYS A 65 8.30 31.93 -16.94
CA LYS A 65 8.80 31.94 -18.32
C LYS A 65 9.47 30.61 -18.72
N HIS A 66 10.21 29.99 -17.80
CA HIS A 66 10.84 28.69 -18.05
C HIS A 66 9.82 27.55 -18.05
N LEU A 67 8.82 27.59 -17.17
CA LEU A 67 7.69 26.67 -17.19
C LEU A 67 6.92 26.76 -18.52
N GLN A 68 6.57 27.96 -19.00
CA GLN A 68 5.84 28.13 -20.27
C GLN A 68 6.61 27.53 -21.45
N ARG A 69 7.91 27.82 -21.56
CA ARG A 69 8.76 27.23 -22.62
C ARG A 69 8.79 25.70 -22.53
N HIS A 70 8.83 25.16 -21.32
CA HIS A 70 8.80 23.72 -21.13
C HIS A 70 7.45 23.13 -21.54
N LEU A 71 6.31 23.74 -21.19
CA LEU A 71 4.97 23.23 -21.53
C LEU A 71 4.76 23.03 -23.03
N GLN A 72 5.44 23.81 -23.88
CA GLN A 72 5.43 23.68 -25.34
C GLN A 72 6.08 22.38 -25.85
N THR A 73 7.09 21.89 -25.13
CA THR A 73 7.88 20.72 -25.53
C THR A 73 7.66 19.51 -24.63
N CYS A 74 6.87 19.68 -23.56
CA CYS A 74 6.62 18.66 -22.57
C CYS A 74 5.64 17.61 -23.09
N THR A 75 6.16 16.41 -23.34
CA THR A 75 5.40 15.20 -23.64
C THR A 75 4.91 14.43 -22.40
N GLY A 76 5.09 15.02 -21.19
CA GLY A 76 4.82 14.37 -19.91
C GLY A 76 5.97 13.50 -19.42
N ASN A 77 5.86 12.94 -18.23
CA ASN A 77 6.78 11.88 -17.78
C ASN A 77 6.37 10.58 -18.48
N PRO A 78 7.11 10.06 -19.47
CA PRO A 78 6.81 8.78 -20.10
C PRO A 78 7.31 7.66 -19.17
N ALA A 79 6.90 7.67 -17.90
CA ALA A 79 6.87 6.48 -17.09
C ALA A 79 5.85 5.55 -17.77
N LYS A 80 6.30 4.89 -18.83
CA LYS A 80 5.59 3.78 -19.43
C LYS A 80 5.61 2.72 -18.35
N PHE A 81 4.56 2.69 -17.54
CA PHE A 81 4.25 1.52 -16.75
C PHE A 81 4.13 0.39 -17.76
N HIS A 82 5.18 -0.40 -17.87
CA HIS A 82 5.15 -1.64 -18.62
C HIS A 82 4.37 -2.60 -17.75
N TYR A 83 3.05 -2.51 -17.84
CA TYR A 83 2.19 -3.57 -17.35
C TYR A 83 2.53 -4.77 -18.24
N PRO A 84 3.06 -5.88 -17.67
CA PRO A 84 3.18 -7.10 -18.43
C PRO A 84 1.77 -7.43 -18.92
N GLY A 85 1.53 -7.17 -20.20
CA GLY A 85 0.24 -7.43 -20.81
C GLY A 85 -0.05 -8.92 -20.70
N GLY A 86 -1.25 -9.25 -20.22
CA GLY A 86 -1.70 -10.62 -20.06
C GLY A 86 -3.18 -10.63 -19.69
N VAL A 87 -3.90 -11.66 -20.11
CA VAL A 87 -5.24 -11.93 -19.59
C VAL A 87 -5.06 -12.30 -18.12
N TYR A 88 -5.61 -11.51 -17.20
CA TYR A 88 -5.62 -11.85 -15.78
C TYR A 88 -6.29 -13.22 -15.62
N GLN A 89 -5.49 -14.23 -15.26
CA GLN A 89 -5.99 -15.56 -14.93
C GLN A 89 -6.29 -15.56 -13.44
N VAL A 90 -7.57 -15.69 -13.09
CA VAL A 90 -7.99 -15.91 -11.71
C VAL A 90 -7.33 -17.21 -11.24
N GLN A 91 -6.50 -17.11 -10.21
CA GLN A 91 -5.91 -18.30 -9.61
C GLN A 91 -7.01 -19.12 -8.93
N PRO A 92 -7.10 -20.43 -9.19
CA PRO A 92 -8.11 -21.26 -8.56
C PRO A 92 -7.94 -21.24 -7.04
N SER A 93 -9.03 -21.10 -6.30
CA SER A 93 -9.02 -21.25 -4.85
C SER A 93 -8.72 -22.69 -4.45
N ILE A 94 -8.39 -22.93 -3.18
CA ILE A 94 -8.23 -24.30 -2.66
C ILE A 94 -9.49 -25.15 -2.90
N PHE A 95 -10.67 -24.54 -2.84
CA PHE A 95 -11.94 -25.22 -3.11
C PHE A 95 -12.13 -25.53 -4.59
N ASP A 96 -11.69 -24.66 -5.49
CA ASP A 96 -11.67 -24.94 -6.94
C ASP A 96 -10.71 -26.08 -7.26
N LEU A 97 -9.53 -26.10 -6.63
CA LEU A 97 -8.55 -27.18 -6.78
C LEU A 97 -9.12 -28.51 -6.27
N LEU A 98 -9.76 -28.53 -5.11
CA LEU A 98 -10.43 -29.73 -4.58
C LEU A 98 -11.50 -30.24 -5.56
N LYS A 99 -12.35 -29.35 -6.07
CA LYS A 99 -13.39 -29.71 -7.03
C LYS A 99 -12.81 -30.23 -8.35
N MET A 100 -11.77 -29.59 -8.89
CA MET A 100 -11.07 -30.03 -10.10
C MET A 100 -10.44 -31.41 -9.93
N ASN A 101 -10.03 -31.78 -8.71
CA ASN A 101 -9.47 -33.08 -8.38
C ASN A 101 -10.52 -34.13 -7.96
N GLY A 102 -11.82 -33.83 -8.12
CA GLY A 102 -12.92 -34.77 -7.89
C GLY A 102 -13.41 -34.86 -6.45
N PHE A 103 -13.00 -33.96 -5.56
CA PHE A 103 -13.50 -33.91 -4.19
C PHE A 103 -14.83 -33.14 -4.12
N ASP A 104 -15.79 -33.67 -3.35
CA ASP A 104 -17.07 -33.01 -3.14
C ASP A 104 -16.97 -31.96 -2.01
N VAL A 105 -16.97 -30.69 -2.41
CA VAL A 105 -16.89 -29.53 -1.50
C VAL A 105 -18.27 -28.93 -1.24
N SER A 106 -19.34 -29.44 -1.87
CA SER A 106 -20.70 -28.87 -1.75
C SER A 106 -21.28 -28.96 -0.33
N SER A 107 -20.75 -29.86 0.48
CA SER A 107 -21.10 -30.07 1.88
C SER A 107 -20.41 -29.10 2.85
N ALA A 108 -19.35 -28.39 2.42
CA ALA A 108 -18.62 -27.46 3.27
C ALA A 108 -19.35 -26.09 3.34
N PRO A 109 -19.87 -25.68 4.51
CA PRO A 109 -20.71 -24.49 4.63
C PRO A 109 -19.95 -23.16 4.55
N PHE A 110 -18.62 -23.18 4.49
CA PHE A 110 -17.77 -21.98 4.53
C PHE A 110 -16.80 -21.92 3.35
N THR A 111 -17.23 -21.30 2.25
CA THR A 111 -16.28 -20.80 1.23
C THR A 111 -15.46 -19.61 1.75
N ILE A 112 -15.94 -18.95 2.81
CA ILE A 112 -15.28 -17.84 3.48
C ILE A 112 -14.84 -18.28 4.87
N PHE A 113 -13.55 -18.16 5.16
CA PHE A 113 -12.98 -18.49 6.46
C PHE A 113 -13.55 -17.55 7.55
N PRO A 114 -14.23 -18.07 8.60
CA PRO A 114 -15.03 -17.25 9.52
C PRO A 114 -14.24 -16.57 10.65
N TYR A 115 -13.00 -17.00 10.87
CA TYR A 115 -12.15 -16.54 11.96
C TYR A 115 -11.06 -15.60 11.46
N ARG A 116 -10.66 -14.63 12.27
CA ARG A 116 -9.59 -13.68 11.98
C ARG A 116 -8.88 -13.28 13.26
N ALA A 117 -7.58 -13.07 13.14
CA ALA A 117 -6.78 -12.40 14.16
C ALA A 117 -6.39 -11.02 13.64
N THR A 118 -6.42 -10.04 14.52
CA THR A 118 -5.94 -8.68 14.29
C THR A 118 -4.80 -8.42 15.25
N TRP A 119 -3.78 -7.75 14.77
CA TRP A 119 -2.63 -7.39 15.58
C TRP A 119 -2.19 -5.97 15.29
N ASP A 120 -1.51 -5.40 16.27
CA ASP A 120 -0.93 -4.06 16.22
C ASP A 120 0.44 -4.08 16.90
N MET A 121 1.38 -3.29 16.40
CA MET A 121 2.75 -3.25 16.91
C MET A 121 3.21 -1.83 17.10
N GLU A 122 3.80 -1.58 18.26
CA GLU A 122 4.46 -0.32 18.58
C GLU A 122 5.96 -0.48 18.42
N VAL A 123 6.60 0.52 17.81
CA VAL A 123 8.02 0.53 17.52
C VAL A 123 8.61 1.90 17.90
N TYR A 124 9.88 1.93 18.26
CA TYR A 124 10.65 3.17 18.30
C TYR A 124 11.72 3.17 17.21
N PHE A 125 12.20 4.36 16.89
CA PHE A 125 13.25 4.58 15.91
C PHE A 125 14.60 4.67 16.60
N ASP A 126 15.47 3.72 16.33
CA ASP A 126 16.85 3.74 16.75
C ASP A 126 17.74 4.29 15.63
N GLN A 127 18.49 5.34 15.92
CA GLN A 127 19.38 5.99 14.96
C GLN A 127 20.85 5.57 15.15
N SER A 128 21.13 4.67 16.10
CA SER A 128 22.49 4.15 16.31
C SER A 128 22.82 3.08 15.27
N ASP A 129 24.13 2.92 15.00
CA ASP A 129 24.70 1.79 14.24
C ASP A 129 24.03 1.51 12.88
N LEU A 130 23.59 2.57 12.19
CA LEU A 130 22.92 2.45 10.91
C LEU A 130 23.90 1.99 9.82
N PRO A 131 23.49 1.07 8.91
CA PRO A 131 24.34 0.62 7.84
C PRO A 131 24.76 1.78 6.93
N GLN A 132 26.00 1.76 6.46
CA GLN A 132 26.42 2.67 5.40
C GLN A 132 26.01 2.13 4.04
N THR A 133 25.39 2.97 3.23
CA THR A 133 25.06 2.68 1.84
C THR A 133 26.26 2.97 0.93
N SER A 134 26.41 2.17 -0.12
CA SER A 134 27.47 2.35 -1.12
C SER A 134 27.19 3.51 -2.09
N THR A 135 25.95 3.97 -2.18
CA THR A 135 25.49 5.06 -3.05
C THR A 135 25.05 6.26 -2.24
N THR A 136 25.32 7.46 -2.76
CA THR A 136 25.01 8.74 -2.09
C THR A 136 23.54 9.12 -2.12
N THR A 137 22.70 8.43 -2.90
CA THR A 137 21.28 8.76 -3.12
C THR A 137 20.34 8.08 -2.14
N THR A 138 20.77 7.05 -1.43
CA THR A 138 19.96 6.31 -0.45
C THR A 138 20.73 6.28 0.86
N GLN A 139 20.10 6.62 1.99
CA GLN A 139 20.71 6.60 3.31
C GLN A 139 19.75 5.97 4.31
N TYR A 140 20.26 5.17 5.25
CA TYR A 140 19.48 4.70 6.39
C TYR A 140 19.32 5.85 7.38
N THR A 141 18.08 6.16 7.77
CA THR A 141 17.76 7.25 8.71
C THR A 141 17.42 6.76 10.11
N ALA A 142 16.85 5.56 10.22
CA ALA A 142 16.55 4.89 11.49
C ALA A 142 16.29 3.39 11.28
N ARG A 143 16.48 2.62 12.34
CA ARG A 143 16.06 1.22 12.50
C ARG A 143 14.80 1.16 13.35
N HIS A 144 13.77 0.46 12.88
CA HIS A 144 12.58 0.17 13.70
C HIS A 144 12.91 -0.90 14.74
N VAL A 145 12.69 -0.60 16.01
CA VAL A 145 12.87 -1.54 17.12
C VAL A 145 11.51 -1.80 17.80
N PRO A 146 11.01 -3.05 17.78
CA PRO A 146 9.74 -3.41 18.42
C PRO A 146 9.71 -3.19 19.94
N MET A 147 8.66 -2.51 20.41
CA MET A 147 8.38 -2.27 21.83
C MET A 147 7.28 -3.16 22.37
N SER A 148 6.21 -3.34 21.60
CA SER A 148 5.11 -4.20 22.01
C SER A 148 4.32 -4.68 20.81
N ALA A 149 3.65 -5.82 20.99
CA ALA A 149 2.72 -6.36 20.02
C ALA A 149 1.42 -6.73 20.73
N SER A 150 0.28 -6.26 20.22
CA SER A 150 -1.04 -6.62 20.72
C SER A 150 -1.74 -7.54 19.72
N VAL A 151 -2.43 -8.56 20.22
CA VAL A 151 -3.20 -9.51 19.40
C VAL A 151 -4.61 -9.67 19.97
N CYS A 152 -5.61 -9.66 19.09
CA CYS A 152 -7.00 -9.95 19.40
C CYS A 152 -7.63 -10.79 18.28
N SER A 153 -8.66 -11.58 18.58
CA SER A 153 -9.31 -12.43 17.58
C SER A 153 -10.81 -12.58 17.85
N ASN A 154 -11.58 -12.99 16.84
CA ASN A 154 -12.96 -13.44 17.06
C ASN A 154 -13.08 -14.94 17.36
N VAL A 155 -11.96 -15.65 17.54
CA VAL A 155 -11.94 -17.08 17.90
C VAL A 155 -12.36 -17.26 19.35
N PRO A 156 -13.26 -18.22 19.66
CA PRO A 156 -13.66 -18.53 21.03
C PRO A 156 -12.44 -18.76 21.93
N GLY A 157 -12.38 -18.07 23.08
CA GLY A 157 -11.24 -18.11 24.00
C GLY A 157 -10.18 -17.03 23.78
N TYR A 158 -10.19 -16.36 22.62
CA TYR A 158 -9.18 -15.36 22.22
C TYR A 158 -9.80 -13.98 21.92
N THR A 159 -11.00 -13.73 22.46
CA THR A 159 -11.78 -12.50 22.24
C THR A 159 -11.29 -11.30 23.04
N LYS A 160 -10.39 -11.52 24.00
CA LYS A 160 -9.77 -10.44 24.77
C LYS A 160 -8.40 -10.12 24.17
N PRO A 161 -8.06 -8.82 24.03
CA PRO A 161 -6.75 -8.44 23.55
C PRO A 161 -5.67 -8.81 24.57
N ILE A 162 -4.53 -9.30 24.07
CA ILE A 162 -3.31 -9.53 24.85
C ILE A 162 -2.22 -8.65 24.27
N CYS A 163 -1.45 -8.00 25.14
CA CYS A 163 -0.29 -7.19 24.76
C CYS A 163 0.99 -7.83 25.30
N PHE A 164 1.91 -8.11 24.39
CA PHE A 164 3.27 -8.56 24.67
C PHE A 164 4.18 -7.34 24.71
N ILE A 165 4.93 -7.18 25.80
CA ILE A 165 5.88 -6.07 25.96
C ILE A 165 7.31 -6.61 25.77
N SER A 166 8.12 -5.85 25.04
CA SER A 166 9.53 -6.13 24.79
C SER A 166 10.33 -6.06 26.09
N ASP A 167 11.21 -7.02 26.28
CA ASP A 167 12.22 -7.06 27.36
C ASP A 167 13.59 -6.57 26.88
N GLY A 168 13.66 -6.01 25.67
CA GLY A 168 14.90 -5.59 25.01
C GLY A 168 15.39 -6.56 23.94
N ASN A 169 14.80 -7.77 23.82
CA ASN A 169 15.07 -8.69 22.73
C ASN A 169 13.88 -8.75 21.74
N PRO A 170 14.01 -8.15 20.54
CA PRO A 170 12.95 -8.18 19.53
C PRO A 170 12.52 -9.59 19.13
N GLN A 171 13.45 -10.55 19.05
CA GLN A 171 13.13 -11.91 18.63
C GLN A 171 12.18 -12.58 19.64
N VAL A 172 12.46 -12.44 20.93
CA VAL A 172 11.63 -13.00 22.01
C VAL A 172 10.22 -12.39 22.03
N LEU A 173 10.08 -11.10 21.66
CA LEU A 173 8.77 -10.49 21.49
C LEU A 173 8.00 -11.13 20.32
N ILE A 174 8.65 -11.29 19.17
CA ILE A 174 8.05 -11.88 17.98
C ILE A 174 7.67 -13.34 18.23
N ASP A 175 8.56 -14.14 18.81
CA ASP A 175 8.30 -15.55 19.09
C ASP A 175 7.06 -15.71 19.97
N ARG A 176 6.94 -14.92 21.04
CA ARG A 176 5.74 -14.94 21.91
C ARG A 176 4.46 -14.56 21.17
N MET A 177 4.53 -13.59 20.27
CA MET A 177 3.39 -13.18 19.44
C MET A 177 3.00 -14.30 18.46
N ILE A 178 3.97 -14.91 17.78
CA ILE A 178 3.74 -15.98 16.80
C ILE A 178 3.21 -17.23 17.51
N ASP A 179 3.81 -17.67 18.61
CA ASP A 179 3.33 -18.81 19.42
C ASP A 179 1.88 -18.64 19.85
N TYR A 180 1.44 -17.40 20.09
CA TYR A 180 0.06 -17.10 20.44
C TYR A 180 -0.87 -17.15 19.22
N LEU A 181 -0.44 -16.65 18.07
CA LEU A 181 -1.18 -16.76 16.81
C LEU A 181 -1.30 -18.22 16.34
N GLU A 182 -0.27 -19.04 16.54
CA GLU A 182 -0.32 -20.48 16.26
C GLU A 182 -1.35 -21.19 17.14
N ARG A 183 -1.41 -20.87 18.43
CA ARG A 183 -2.46 -21.40 19.33
C ARG A 183 -3.87 -21.00 18.89
N ILE A 184 -4.04 -19.77 18.39
CA ILE A 184 -5.30 -19.33 17.78
C ILE A 184 -5.61 -20.20 16.55
N SER A 185 -4.61 -20.41 15.68
CA SER A 185 -4.72 -21.24 14.47
C SER A 185 -5.14 -22.67 14.80
N ASP A 186 -4.48 -23.32 15.76
CA ASP A 186 -4.82 -24.67 16.22
C ASP A 186 -6.26 -24.76 16.72
N THR A 187 -6.69 -23.74 17.48
CA THR A 187 -8.07 -23.66 17.98
C THR A 187 -9.06 -23.53 16.81
N THR A 188 -8.76 -22.69 15.81
CA THR A 188 -9.61 -22.58 14.62
C THR A 188 -9.68 -23.86 13.82
N PHE A 189 -8.56 -24.57 13.69
CA PHE A 189 -8.51 -25.87 13.04
C PHE A 189 -9.44 -26.85 13.74
N GLN A 190 -9.37 -26.97 15.07
CA GLN A 190 -10.26 -27.86 15.83
C GLN A 190 -11.74 -27.52 15.67
N LEU A 191 -12.09 -26.23 15.60
CA LEU A 191 -13.47 -25.76 15.39
C LEU A 191 -14.00 -26.07 13.98
N LEU A 192 -13.13 -26.03 12.97
CA LEU A 192 -13.50 -26.25 11.57
C LEU A 192 -13.37 -27.72 11.15
N TYR A 193 -12.49 -28.49 11.79
CA TYR A 193 -12.19 -29.88 11.45
C TYR A 193 -13.44 -30.77 11.28
N PRO A 194 -14.46 -30.73 12.15
CA PRO A 194 -15.65 -31.57 11.99
C PRO A 194 -16.37 -31.37 10.65
N GLN A 195 -16.28 -30.16 10.09
CA GLN A 195 -16.96 -29.79 8.84
C GLN A 195 -16.18 -30.24 7.61
N PHE A 196 -14.84 -30.29 7.72
CA PHE A 196 -13.94 -30.74 6.67
C PHE A 196 -13.52 -32.21 6.81
N ARG A 197 -14.00 -32.91 7.84
CA ARG A 197 -13.59 -34.28 8.19
C ARG A 197 -13.66 -35.24 7.01
N GLU A 198 -14.73 -35.18 6.23
CA GLU A 198 -14.91 -36.08 5.10
C GLU A 198 -13.92 -35.80 3.97
N ILE A 199 -13.63 -34.53 3.71
CA ILE A 199 -12.61 -34.12 2.73
C ILE A 199 -11.23 -34.59 3.18
N TYR A 200 -10.89 -34.44 4.46
CA TYR A 200 -9.61 -34.94 5.00
C TYR A 200 -9.46 -36.46 4.85
N LYS A 201 -10.50 -37.24 5.13
CA LYS A 201 -10.48 -38.70 4.91
C LYS A 201 -10.24 -39.07 3.45
N GLN A 202 -10.88 -38.36 2.52
CA GLN A 202 -10.69 -38.61 1.09
C GLN A 202 -9.25 -38.29 0.65
N LEU A 203 -8.65 -37.22 1.20
CA LEU A 203 -7.27 -36.85 0.94
C LEU A 203 -6.28 -37.90 1.48
N GLU A 204 -6.44 -38.33 2.73
CA GLU A 204 -5.59 -39.37 3.35
C GLU A 204 -5.66 -40.71 2.59
N ALA A 205 -6.88 -41.11 2.18
CA ALA A 205 -7.09 -42.32 1.39
C ALA A 205 -6.40 -42.24 0.01
N ARG A 206 -6.37 -41.04 -0.60
CA ARG A 206 -5.68 -40.83 -1.88
C ARG A 206 -4.16 -40.84 -1.73
N GLU A 207 -3.65 -40.14 -0.72
CA GLU A 207 -2.21 -40.10 -0.42
C GLU A 207 -1.65 -41.51 -0.15
N SER A 208 -2.42 -42.36 0.55
CA SER A 208 -2.02 -43.74 0.83
C SER A 208 -1.91 -44.59 -0.45
N ARG A 209 -2.87 -44.46 -1.38
CA ARG A 209 -2.82 -45.15 -2.69
C ARG A 209 -1.64 -44.69 -3.54
N GLU A 210 -1.38 -43.38 -3.58
CA GLU A 210 -0.26 -42.82 -4.35
C GLU A 210 1.11 -43.26 -3.79
N LYS A 211 1.21 -43.47 -2.47
CA LYS A 211 2.41 -44.04 -1.83
C LYS A 211 2.58 -45.55 -2.07
N GLU A 212 1.50 -46.30 -2.26
CA GLU A 212 1.56 -47.74 -2.60
C GLU A 212 1.91 -47.98 -4.07
N GLU A 213 1.67 -47.00 -4.95
CA GLU A 213 1.93 -47.07 -6.39
C GLU A 213 3.33 -46.54 -6.80
N SER A 214 4.07 -45.89 -5.90
CA SER A 214 5.48 -45.44 -6.09
C SER A 214 6.50 -46.43 -5.54
#